data_AF-A0A1G3V541-F1
#
_entry.id   AF-A0A1G3V541-F1
#
_cell.length_a   1.000
_cell.length_b   1.000
_cell.length_c   1.000
_cell.angle_alpha   90.00
_cell.angle_beta   90.00
_cell.angle_gamma   90.00
#
_symmetry.space_group_name_H-M   'P 1'
#
loop_
_entity.id
_entity.type
_entity.pdbx_description
1 polymer ?
#
loop_
_entity_poly.entity_id
_entity_poly.type
_entity_poly.pdbx_seq_one_letter_code
_entity_poly.pdbx_strand_id
1 'polypeptide(L)'
;MSLLKLDYPVYSLDRQLLLRAGTTLTDEMLKTLIASRGADHRETHALLQHGTVKEDILGFLTHPPVNTIINDRRQISEIMKVMEHVKLVRPVLDSIEYFKQHDAYTYRHILVVFALSTLISTNLISDYQVRIRESATGPTHDFGKICIPIGVLRKTSPLTRDERKILKHHTTAGHILLSYYLQDTEHLAVRVAKDHHERNNGSGYPSGMNLNDRAVEIVAVCDIYDALSASRPYRPISFDNRSALEEITLMAERGDVSWEVVQALVAQNRKGKPHFSECSVSLEKRGVSPPGNLYGVIADNASIPPV
;
A
#
# COMPACT_ATOMS: atom_id res chain seq x y z
N MET A 1 0.05 20.37 -13.61
CA MET A 1 -0.42 18.99 -13.33
C MET A 1 -1.48 18.65 -14.36
N SER A 2 -1.37 17.49 -15.02
CA SER A 2 -2.47 16.97 -15.85
C SER A 2 -3.67 16.66 -14.95
N LEU A 3 -4.85 17.13 -15.33
CA LEU A 3 -6.07 16.80 -14.60
C LEU A 3 -6.39 15.31 -14.80
N LEU A 4 -6.67 14.62 -13.71
CA LEU A 4 -6.93 13.19 -13.71
C LEU A 4 -8.38 12.93 -14.13
N LYS A 5 -8.59 12.16 -15.20
CA LYS A 5 -9.93 11.76 -15.66
C LYS A 5 -10.23 10.34 -15.17
N LEU A 6 -11.40 10.16 -14.56
CA LEU A 6 -11.84 8.86 -14.06
C LEU A 6 -12.22 7.95 -15.22
N ASP A 7 -11.55 6.82 -15.34
CA ASP A 7 -11.94 5.78 -16.30
C ASP A 7 -13.10 4.91 -15.79
N TYR A 8 -13.25 4.82 -14.47
CA TYR A 8 -14.26 4.01 -13.79
C TYR A 8 -15.03 4.87 -12.78
N PRO A 9 -16.31 4.56 -12.51
CA PRO A 9 -17.08 5.23 -11.47
C PRO A 9 -16.55 4.84 -10.07
N VAL A 10 -16.73 5.74 -9.11
CA VAL A 10 -16.42 5.49 -7.70
C VAL A 10 -17.71 5.45 -6.90
N TYR A 11 -17.91 4.35 -6.17
CA TYR A 11 -19.02 4.15 -5.26
C TYR A 11 -18.52 4.07 -3.83
N SER A 12 -19.30 4.60 -2.90
CA SER A 12 -19.09 4.39 -1.47
C SER A 12 -19.36 2.92 -1.08
N LEU A 13 -18.97 2.53 0.13
CA LEU A 13 -19.20 1.18 0.69
C LEU A 13 -20.70 0.84 0.79
N ASP A 14 -21.57 1.83 1.01
CA ASP A 14 -23.03 1.73 0.97
C ASP A 14 -23.62 1.80 -0.45
N ARG A 15 -22.76 1.69 -1.47
CA ARG A 15 -23.10 1.65 -2.91
C ARG A 15 -23.72 2.93 -3.46
N GLN A 16 -23.56 4.06 -2.77
CA GLN A 16 -23.89 5.37 -3.32
C GLN A 16 -22.84 5.74 -4.38
N LEU A 17 -23.31 6.14 -5.56
CA LEU A 17 -22.44 6.69 -6.60
C LEU A 17 -21.90 8.05 -6.14
N LEU A 18 -20.59 8.14 -5.97
CA LEU A 18 -19.91 9.39 -5.60
C LEU A 18 -19.51 10.18 -6.84
N LEU A 19 -18.81 9.55 -7.78
CA LEU A 19 -18.35 10.17 -9.02
C LEU A 19 -18.51 9.21 -10.21
N ARG A 20 -18.91 9.75 -11.37
CA ARG A 20 -19.11 8.98 -12.61
C ARG A 20 -17.80 8.78 -13.37
N ALA A 21 -17.70 7.69 -14.13
CA ALA A 21 -16.68 7.58 -15.17
C ALA A 21 -16.76 8.79 -16.13
N GLY A 22 -15.62 9.21 -16.66
CA GLY A 22 -15.46 10.39 -17.50
C GLY A 22 -15.30 11.70 -16.72
N THR A 23 -15.52 11.70 -15.40
CA THR A 23 -15.33 12.88 -14.55
C THR A 23 -13.86 13.30 -14.54
N THR A 24 -13.60 14.59 -14.77
CA THR A 24 -12.28 15.19 -14.53
C THR A 24 -12.19 15.60 -13.07
N LEU A 25 -11.30 14.96 -12.32
CA LEU A 25 -11.13 15.22 -10.89
C LEU A 25 -10.43 16.56 -10.66
N THR A 26 -11.07 17.43 -9.89
CA THR A 26 -10.53 18.72 -9.44
C THR A 26 -10.67 18.86 -7.93
N ASP A 27 -9.86 19.71 -7.32
CA ASP A 27 -9.92 19.98 -5.88
C ASP A 27 -11.30 20.55 -5.48
N GLU A 28 -11.90 21.38 -6.33
CA GLU A 28 -13.22 21.96 -6.09
C GLU A 28 -14.32 20.88 -6.09
N MET A 29 -14.22 19.89 -6.98
CA MET A 29 -15.14 18.76 -6.99
C MET A 29 -15.01 17.90 -5.74
N LEU A 30 -13.78 17.64 -5.28
CA LEU A 30 -13.56 16.90 -4.04
C LEU A 30 -14.08 17.68 -2.83
N LYS A 31 -13.86 19.00 -2.76
CA LYS A 31 -14.42 19.88 -1.72
C LYS A 31 -15.95 19.84 -1.70
N THR A 32 -16.58 19.91 -2.88
CA THR A 32 -18.04 19.78 -3.01
C THR A 32 -18.53 18.41 -2.55
N LEU A 33 -17.82 17.34 -2.94
CA LEU A 33 -18.14 15.97 -2.56
C LEU A 33 -18.08 15.79 -1.03
N ILE A 34 -17.03 16.25 -0.36
CA ILE A 34 -16.93 16.11 1.10
C ILE A 34 -17.92 17.00 1.85
N ALA A 35 -18.26 18.18 1.31
CA ALA A 35 -19.24 19.09 1.90
C ALA A 35 -20.67 18.56 1.84
N SER A 36 -20.98 17.68 0.86
CA SER A 36 -22.29 17.04 0.72
C SER A 36 -22.61 16.01 1.82
N ARG A 37 -21.64 15.68 2.67
CA ARG A 37 -21.73 14.56 3.62
C ARG A 37 -22.03 15.02 5.06
N GLY A 38 -22.97 14.34 5.72
CA GLY A 38 -23.24 14.50 7.15
C GLY A 38 -22.08 14.01 8.05
N ALA A 39 -22.06 14.40 9.32
CA ALA A 39 -20.95 14.14 10.26
C ALA A 39 -20.82 12.67 10.75
N ASP A 40 -21.63 11.75 10.23
CA ASP A 40 -21.99 10.47 10.84
C ASP A 40 -20.86 9.41 10.91
N HIS A 41 -19.70 9.66 10.27
CA HIS A 41 -18.62 8.67 10.19
C HIS A 41 -17.26 9.19 10.65
N ARG A 42 -17.23 10.25 11.46
CA ARG A 42 -16.00 10.78 12.05
C ARG A 42 -15.49 9.95 13.23
N GLU A 43 -16.30 9.06 13.77
CA GLU A 43 -15.88 8.22 14.88
C GLU A 43 -14.76 7.25 14.44
N THR A 44 -13.63 7.34 15.15
CA THR A 44 -12.46 6.50 14.91
C THR A 44 -12.33 5.43 15.97
N HIS A 45 -12.01 4.20 15.57
CA HIS A 45 -11.81 3.08 16.48
C HIS A 45 -10.39 2.54 16.34
N ALA A 46 -9.83 1.98 17.42
CA ALA A 46 -8.49 1.42 17.41
C ALA A 46 -8.41 0.21 16.47
N LEU A 47 -7.50 0.25 15.49
CA LEU A 47 -7.36 -0.81 14.48
C LEU A 47 -7.02 -2.16 15.14
N LEU A 48 -6.11 -2.16 16.12
CA LEU A 48 -5.70 -3.39 16.80
C LEU A 48 -6.80 -4.01 17.70
N GLN A 49 -7.87 -3.28 17.97
CA GLN A 49 -9.03 -3.80 18.70
C GLN A 49 -10.16 -4.27 17.76
N HIS A 50 -9.95 -4.18 16.44
CA HIS A 50 -10.94 -4.57 15.46
C HIS A 50 -10.79 -6.05 15.09
N GLY A 51 -11.78 -6.87 15.45
CA GLY A 51 -11.78 -8.30 15.14
C GLY A 51 -10.56 -9.01 15.71
N THR A 52 -9.82 -9.72 14.84
CA THR A 52 -8.58 -10.45 15.19
C THR A 52 -7.33 -9.77 14.63
N VAL A 53 -7.40 -8.50 14.25
CA VAL A 53 -6.31 -7.80 13.55
C VAL A 53 -4.99 -7.87 14.33
N LYS A 54 -5.03 -7.73 15.67
CA LYS A 54 -3.83 -7.81 16.50
C LYS A 54 -3.20 -9.20 16.46
N GLU A 55 -4.01 -10.24 16.62
CA GLU A 55 -3.58 -11.64 16.59
C GLU A 55 -3.02 -12.01 15.21
N ASP A 56 -3.69 -11.57 14.14
CA ASP A 56 -3.30 -11.86 12.76
C ASP A 56 -1.97 -11.17 12.40
N ILE A 57 -1.78 -9.91 12.81
CA ILE A 57 -0.47 -9.22 12.68
C ILE A 57 0.60 -10.01 13.40
N LEU A 58 0.41 -10.33 14.68
CA LEU A 58 1.39 -11.08 15.47
C LEU A 58 1.72 -12.42 14.81
N GLY A 59 0.71 -13.12 14.28
CA GLY A 59 0.88 -14.34 13.48
C GLY A 59 1.77 -14.09 12.26
N PHE A 60 1.46 -13.10 11.42
CA PHE A 60 2.24 -12.78 10.23
C PHE A 60 3.70 -12.42 10.54
N LEU A 61 3.96 -11.73 11.66
CA LEU A 61 5.32 -11.40 12.10
C LEU A 61 6.16 -12.64 12.44
N THR A 62 5.55 -13.79 12.74
CA THR A 62 6.28 -15.03 13.07
C THR A 62 6.71 -15.84 11.84
N HIS A 63 6.20 -15.50 10.64
CA HIS A 63 6.45 -16.27 9.42
C HIS A 63 7.42 -15.55 8.45
N PRO A 64 8.24 -16.30 7.69
CA PRO A 64 9.02 -15.73 6.60
C PRO A 64 8.12 -15.11 5.52
N PRO A 65 8.58 -14.05 4.83
CA PRO A 65 9.86 -13.36 5.01
C PRO A 65 9.83 -12.29 6.12
N VAL A 66 8.65 -11.99 6.68
CA VAL A 66 8.46 -10.88 7.63
C VAL A 66 9.28 -11.09 8.90
N ASN A 67 9.34 -12.32 9.41
CA ASN A 67 10.15 -12.68 10.57
C ASN A 67 11.67 -12.52 10.33
N THR A 68 12.14 -12.38 9.09
CA THR A 68 13.55 -12.11 8.80
C THR A 68 13.91 -10.67 9.15
N ILE A 69 12.93 -9.77 9.04
CA ILE A 69 13.04 -8.35 9.39
C ILE A 69 12.65 -8.15 10.86
N ILE A 70 11.45 -8.61 11.22
CA ILE A 70 10.83 -8.43 12.53
C ILE A 70 10.90 -9.74 13.32
N ASN A 71 12.06 -9.99 13.94
CA ASN A 71 12.31 -11.19 14.78
C ASN A 71 12.65 -10.87 16.24
N ASP A 72 12.92 -9.61 16.55
CA ASP A 72 13.36 -9.22 17.88
C ASP A 72 12.15 -8.83 18.75
N ARG A 73 12.07 -9.37 19.97
CA ARG A 73 10.93 -9.12 20.87
C ARG A 73 10.82 -7.64 21.25
N ARG A 74 11.95 -6.94 21.39
CA ARG A 74 11.96 -5.51 21.70
C ARG A 74 11.46 -4.72 20.50
N GLN A 75 11.92 -5.04 19.29
CA GLN A 75 11.42 -4.45 18.05
C GLN A 75 9.90 -4.65 17.88
N ILE A 76 9.40 -5.86 18.09
CA ILE A 76 7.95 -6.15 18.07
C ILE A 76 7.23 -5.29 19.11
N SER A 77 7.73 -5.21 20.34
CA SER A 77 7.13 -4.38 21.38
C SER A 77 7.09 -2.90 21.00
N GLU A 78 8.13 -2.37 20.36
CA GLU A 78 8.19 -0.95 19.96
C GLU A 78 7.20 -0.62 18.85
N ILE A 79 7.12 -1.45 17.80
CA ILE A 79 6.14 -1.21 16.74
C ILE A 79 4.71 -1.35 17.27
N MET A 80 4.45 -2.33 18.15
CA MET A 80 3.11 -2.51 18.73
C MET A 80 2.67 -1.31 19.56
N LYS A 81 3.57 -0.68 20.32
CA LYS A 81 3.26 0.57 21.06
C LYS A 81 2.80 1.69 20.13
N VAL A 82 3.45 1.84 18.96
CA VAL A 82 3.02 2.83 17.95
C VAL A 82 1.66 2.44 17.37
N MET A 83 1.52 1.17 16.96
CA MET A 83 0.32 0.67 16.28
C MET A 83 -0.93 0.68 17.18
N GLU A 84 -0.78 0.56 18.50
CA GLU A 84 -1.88 0.66 19.47
C GLU A 84 -2.57 2.05 19.47
N HIS A 85 -1.88 3.09 18.98
CA HIS A 85 -2.45 4.43 18.86
C HIS A 85 -3.16 4.66 17.52
N VAL A 86 -3.05 3.75 16.56
CA VAL A 86 -3.66 3.90 15.24
C VAL A 86 -5.15 3.66 15.32
N LYS A 87 -5.91 4.71 15.04
CA LYS A 87 -7.37 4.67 14.93
C LYS A 87 -7.81 4.98 13.51
N LEU A 88 -8.82 4.27 13.03
CA LEU A 88 -9.37 4.43 11.69
C LEU A 88 -10.88 4.66 11.76
N VAL A 89 -11.40 5.39 10.79
CA VAL A 89 -12.85 5.56 10.62
C VAL A 89 -13.51 4.24 10.26
N ARG A 90 -14.76 4.07 10.67
CA ARG A 90 -15.50 2.81 10.52
C ARG A 90 -15.47 2.21 9.10
N PRO A 91 -15.65 2.98 8.00
CA PRO A 91 -15.59 2.44 6.64
C PRO A 91 -14.25 1.80 6.26
N VAL A 92 -13.13 2.31 6.79
CA VAL A 92 -11.81 1.72 6.55
C VAL A 92 -11.70 0.38 7.28
N LEU A 93 -12.18 0.30 8.52
CA LEU A 93 -12.21 -0.95 9.28
C LEU A 93 -13.10 -2.00 8.60
N ASP A 94 -14.28 -1.61 8.13
CA ASP A 94 -15.18 -2.51 7.40
C ASP A 94 -14.54 -3.05 6.11
N SER A 95 -13.70 -2.26 5.43
CA SER A 95 -12.95 -2.74 4.26
C SER A 95 -11.88 -3.78 4.62
N ILE A 96 -11.25 -3.65 5.78
CA ILE A 96 -10.25 -4.61 6.27
C ILE A 96 -10.95 -5.95 6.54
N GLU A 97 -12.11 -5.94 7.19
CA GLU A 97 -12.92 -7.14 7.39
C GLU A 97 -13.42 -7.74 6.07
N TYR A 98 -13.84 -6.89 5.11
CA TYR A 98 -14.20 -7.35 3.76
C TYR A 98 -13.05 -8.11 3.09
N PHE A 99 -11.84 -7.56 3.08
CA PHE A 99 -10.69 -8.25 2.48
C PHE A 99 -10.36 -9.54 3.23
N LYS A 100 -10.47 -9.55 4.56
CA LYS A 100 -10.27 -10.78 5.34
C LYS A 100 -11.17 -11.92 4.86
N GLN A 101 -12.42 -11.62 4.54
CA GLN A 101 -13.41 -12.61 4.12
C GLN A 101 -13.31 -12.98 2.63
N HIS A 102 -12.90 -12.05 1.76
CA HIS A 102 -13.01 -12.22 0.31
C HIS A 102 -11.67 -12.29 -0.44
N ASP A 103 -10.59 -11.72 0.11
CA ASP A 103 -9.24 -11.65 -0.46
C ASP A 103 -8.17 -11.67 0.63
N ALA A 104 -7.85 -12.87 1.12
CA ALA A 104 -6.85 -13.10 2.15
C ALA A 104 -5.46 -12.53 1.80
N TYR A 105 -5.12 -12.45 0.50
CA TYR A 105 -3.86 -11.84 0.07
C TYR A 105 -3.85 -10.34 0.38
N THR A 106 -4.86 -9.60 -0.06
CA THR A 106 -4.94 -8.15 0.20
C THR A 106 -5.05 -7.85 1.70
N TYR A 107 -5.82 -8.66 2.45
CA TYR A 107 -5.88 -8.53 3.92
C TYR A 107 -4.50 -8.64 4.58
N ARG A 108 -3.77 -9.74 4.30
CA ARG A 108 -2.44 -9.96 4.85
C ARG A 108 -1.45 -8.87 4.40
N HIS A 109 -1.52 -8.47 3.13
CA HIS A 109 -0.67 -7.42 2.58
C HIS A 109 -0.87 -6.08 3.30
N ILE A 110 -2.11 -5.62 3.49
CA ILE A 110 -2.42 -4.38 4.23
C ILE A 110 -1.79 -4.39 5.63
N LEU A 111 -1.94 -5.51 6.35
CA LEU A 111 -1.45 -5.64 7.72
C LEU A 111 0.09 -5.74 7.80
N VAL A 112 0.72 -6.41 6.83
CA VAL A 112 2.18 -6.50 6.77
C VAL A 112 2.80 -5.18 6.35
N VAL A 113 2.25 -4.47 5.36
CA VAL A 113 2.70 -3.13 4.98
C VAL A 113 2.57 -2.16 6.15
N PHE A 114 1.48 -2.23 6.92
CA PHE A 114 1.33 -1.45 8.15
C PHE A 114 2.44 -1.72 9.19
N ALA A 115 2.74 -2.99 9.45
CA ALA A 115 3.80 -3.35 10.40
C ALA A 115 5.20 -2.94 9.91
N LEU A 116 5.49 -3.16 8.61
CA LEU A 116 6.76 -2.78 7.99
C LEU A 116 6.94 -1.26 7.95
N SER A 117 5.94 -0.51 7.50
CA SER A 117 6.01 0.96 7.45
C SER A 117 6.20 1.54 8.85
N THR A 118 5.52 1.00 9.86
CA THR A 118 5.71 1.40 11.27
C THR A 118 7.14 1.13 11.74
N LEU A 119 7.71 -0.03 11.40
CA LEU A 119 9.10 -0.34 11.71
C LEU A 119 10.04 0.66 11.05
N ILE A 120 9.89 0.90 9.76
CA ILE A 120 10.78 1.80 9.01
C ILE A 120 10.66 3.24 9.54
N SER A 121 9.45 3.74 9.79
CA SER A 121 9.22 5.03 10.45
C SER A 121 9.89 5.09 11.83
N THR A 122 9.94 4.00 12.59
CA THR A 122 10.64 3.94 13.89
C THR A 122 12.16 4.12 13.77
N ASN A 123 12.73 3.77 12.62
CA ASN A 123 14.17 3.95 12.36
C ASN A 123 14.50 5.32 11.77
N LEU A 124 13.58 5.91 10.99
CA LEU A 124 13.81 7.17 10.27
C LEU A 124 13.32 8.41 11.03
N ILE A 125 12.46 8.25 12.04
CA ILE A 125 11.73 9.36 12.66
C ILE A 125 11.89 9.31 14.17
N SER A 126 12.60 10.29 14.71
CA SER A 126 12.83 10.43 16.15
C SER A 126 11.58 10.90 16.91
N ASP A 127 10.74 11.73 16.30
CA ASP A 127 9.49 12.24 16.90
C ASP A 127 8.40 11.16 16.97
N TYR A 128 7.94 10.85 18.18
CA TYR A 128 6.95 9.79 18.41
C TYR A 128 5.56 10.11 17.86
N GLN A 129 5.13 11.37 17.90
CA GLN A 129 3.81 11.78 17.40
C GLN A 129 3.79 11.74 15.87
N VAL A 130 4.89 12.13 15.22
CA VAL A 130 5.05 11.97 13.77
C VAL A 130 5.02 10.49 13.39
N ARG A 131 5.70 9.61 14.14
CA ARG A 131 5.63 8.15 13.92
C ARG A 131 4.20 7.62 13.95
N ILE A 132 3.41 7.98 14.96
CA ILE A 132 2.01 7.54 15.06
C ILE A 132 1.22 8.00 13.83
N ARG A 133 1.34 9.29 13.46
CA ARG A 133 0.63 9.88 12.33
C ARG A 133 0.97 9.21 11.00
N GLU A 134 2.26 9.01 10.72
CA GLU A 134 2.71 8.36 9.49
C GLU A 134 2.32 6.87 9.47
N SER A 135 2.46 6.16 10.60
CA SER A 135 2.10 4.74 10.71
C SER A 135 0.61 4.49 10.48
N ALA A 136 -0.26 5.45 10.85
CA ALA A 136 -1.70 5.37 10.60
C ALA A 136 -2.07 5.35 9.10
N THR A 137 -1.15 5.67 8.20
CA THR A 137 -1.37 5.65 6.75
C THR A 137 -1.16 4.28 6.12
N GLY A 138 -0.28 3.46 6.71
CA GLY A 138 0.04 2.10 6.25
C GLY A 138 -1.19 1.23 5.95
N PRO A 139 -2.18 1.10 6.86
CA PRO A 139 -3.34 0.25 6.62
C PRO A 139 -4.34 0.83 5.59
N THR A 140 -4.12 2.06 5.10
CA THR A 140 -5.06 2.77 4.22
C THR A 140 -4.62 2.85 2.77
N HIS A 141 -3.35 2.52 2.46
CA HIS A 141 -2.77 2.73 1.12
C HIS A 141 -3.59 2.04 0.02
N ASP A 142 -4.09 0.84 0.31
CA ASP A 142 -4.83 -0.01 -0.61
C ASP A 142 -6.35 0.09 -0.46
N PHE A 143 -6.86 1.03 0.33
CA PHE A 143 -8.30 1.13 0.63
C PHE A 143 -9.19 1.18 -0.63
N GLY A 144 -8.70 1.82 -1.70
CA GLY A 144 -9.42 1.88 -2.97
C GLY A 144 -9.56 0.53 -3.70
N LYS A 145 -8.88 -0.53 -3.25
CA LYS A 145 -9.10 -1.90 -3.77
C LYS A 145 -10.54 -2.38 -3.57
N ILE A 146 -11.31 -1.75 -2.67
CA ILE A 146 -12.73 -2.04 -2.47
C ILE A 146 -13.56 -1.77 -3.73
N CYS A 147 -13.07 -0.91 -4.64
CA CYS A 147 -13.69 -0.64 -5.94
C CYS A 147 -13.24 -1.60 -7.05
N ILE A 148 -12.36 -2.55 -6.75
CA ILE A 148 -11.79 -3.47 -7.74
C ILE A 148 -12.56 -4.79 -7.69
N PRO A 149 -13.00 -5.33 -8.84
CA PRO A 149 -13.67 -6.62 -8.86
C PRO A 149 -12.80 -7.72 -8.26
N ILE A 150 -13.38 -8.54 -7.38
CA ILE A 150 -12.65 -9.60 -6.67
C ILE A 150 -11.99 -10.61 -7.63
N GLY A 151 -12.60 -10.85 -8.79
CA GLY A 151 -12.05 -11.70 -9.84
C GLY A 151 -10.76 -11.15 -10.46
N VAL A 152 -10.58 -9.82 -10.49
CA VAL A 152 -9.34 -9.16 -10.94
C VAL A 152 -8.28 -9.28 -9.85
N LEU A 153 -8.62 -9.01 -8.58
CA LEU A 153 -7.69 -9.11 -7.46
C LEU A 153 -7.12 -10.53 -7.28
N ARG A 154 -7.96 -11.55 -7.48
CA ARG A 154 -7.60 -12.97 -7.30
C ARG A 154 -7.12 -13.66 -8.58
N LYS A 155 -6.93 -12.91 -9.67
CA LYS A 155 -6.58 -13.51 -10.96
C LYS A 155 -5.19 -14.13 -10.91
N THR A 156 -5.10 -15.40 -11.31
CA THR A 156 -3.83 -16.16 -11.36
C THR A 156 -3.21 -16.22 -12.76
N SER A 157 -3.97 -15.82 -13.79
CA SER A 157 -3.49 -15.65 -15.16
C SER A 157 -3.08 -14.20 -15.44
N PRO A 158 -2.39 -13.92 -16.56
CA PRO A 158 -2.01 -12.55 -16.89
C PRO A 158 -3.23 -11.62 -16.97
N LEU A 159 -3.08 -10.41 -16.46
CA LEU A 159 -4.11 -9.38 -16.56
C LEU A 159 -4.19 -8.88 -18.01
N THR A 160 -5.41 -8.63 -18.48
CA THR A 160 -5.62 -7.86 -19.72
C THR A 160 -5.25 -6.39 -19.51
N ARG A 161 -5.23 -5.61 -20.59
CA ARG A 161 -4.96 -4.16 -20.49
C ARG A 161 -6.02 -3.45 -19.65
N ASP A 162 -7.29 -3.81 -19.83
CA ASP A 162 -8.40 -3.21 -19.09
C ASP A 162 -8.41 -3.63 -17.62
N GLU A 163 -8.07 -4.89 -17.33
CA GLU A 163 -7.92 -5.37 -15.95
C GLU A 163 -6.74 -4.68 -15.23
N ARG A 164 -5.64 -4.43 -15.94
CA ARG A 164 -4.52 -3.64 -15.39
C ARG A 164 -4.94 -2.20 -15.15
N LYS A 165 -5.74 -1.61 -16.06
CA LYS A 165 -6.22 -0.24 -15.96
C LYS A 165 -7.18 -0.07 -14.78
N ILE A 166 -8.15 -0.98 -14.61
CA ILE A 166 -9.02 -0.98 -13.43
C ILE A 166 -8.22 -1.25 -12.16
N LEU A 167 -7.24 -2.16 -12.16
CA LEU A 167 -6.41 -2.38 -10.97
C LEU A 167 -5.69 -1.10 -10.55
N LYS A 168 -5.09 -0.34 -11.48
CA LYS A 168 -4.45 0.96 -11.17
C LYS A 168 -5.42 1.99 -10.61
N HIS A 169 -6.70 1.91 -10.95
CA HIS A 169 -7.74 2.83 -10.47
C HIS A 169 -7.89 2.83 -8.95
N HIS A 170 -7.45 1.79 -8.23
CA HIS A 170 -7.54 1.74 -6.76
C HIS A 170 -6.86 2.95 -6.10
N THR A 171 -5.78 3.49 -6.65
CA THR A 171 -5.13 4.71 -6.13
C THR A 171 -6.07 5.92 -6.15
N THR A 172 -6.71 6.13 -7.30
CA THR A 172 -7.66 7.22 -7.50
C THR A 172 -8.95 7.00 -6.70
N ALA A 173 -9.46 5.77 -6.65
CA ALA A 173 -10.62 5.43 -5.84
C ALA A 173 -10.32 5.64 -4.34
N GLY A 174 -9.12 5.25 -3.88
CA GLY A 174 -8.64 5.48 -2.51
C GLY A 174 -8.57 6.96 -2.15
N HIS A 175 -8.02 7.78 -3.06
CA HIS A 175 -8.00 9.25 -2.94
C HIS A 175 -9.42 9.81 -2.69
N ILE A 176 -10.37 9.44 -3.55
CA ILE A 176 -11.76 9.94 -3.49
C ILE A 176 -12.47 9.44 -2.23
N LEU A 177 -12.40 8.14 -1.95
CA LEU A 177 -13.10 7.53 -0.83
C LEU A 177 -12.54 7.99 0.51
N LEU A 178 -11.21 8.04 0.69
CA LEU A 178 -10.65 8.55 1.95
C LEU A 178 -10.95 10.03 2.14
N SER A 179 -10.91 10.86 1.08
CA SER A 179 -11.33 12.26 1.17
C SER A 179 -12.78 12.36 1.65
N TYR A 180 -13.66 11.56 1.05
CA TYR A 180 -15.08 11.47 1.42
C TYR A 180 -15.29 10.98 2.86
N TYR A 181 -14.55 9.96 3.28
CA TYR A 181 -14.75 9.35 4.60
C TYR A 181 -14.14 10.15 5.75
N LEU A 182 -12.98 10.76 5.52
CA LEU A 182 -12.27 11.59 6.50
C LEU A 182 -12.75 13.04 6.49
N GLN A 183 -13.49 13.45 5.45
CA GLN A 183 -13.89 14.84 5.21
C GLN A 183 -12.71 15.82 5.17
N ASP A 184 -11.58 15.33 4.65
CA ASP A 184 -10.34 16.08 4.54
C ASP A 184 -9.59 15.58 3.30
N THR A 185 -9.40 16.46 2.32
CA THR A 185 -8.69 16.16 1.06
C THR A 185 -7.18 16.19 1.24
N GLU A 186 -6.69 16.87 2.27
CA GLU A 186 -5.27 17.07 2.55
C GLU A 186 -4.75 16.10 3.62
N HIS A 187 -5.60 15.17 4.07
CA HIS A 187 -5.23 14.19 5.07
C HIS A 187 -4.09 13.29 4.55
N LEU A 188 -3.11 12.98 5.39
CA LEU A 188 -1.94 12.20 4.96
C LEU A 188 -2.32 10.82 4.39
N ALA A 189 -3.30 10.14 4.99
CA ALA A 189 -3.84 8.87 4.47
C ALA A 189 -4.40 8.99 3.04
N VAL A 190 -5.01 10.14 2.71
CA VAL A 190 -5.56 10.43 1.37
C VAL A 190 -4.43 10.51 0.35
N ARG A 191 -3.36 11.26 0.68
CA ARG A 191 -2.16 11.35 -0.15
C ARG A 191 -1.51 9.98 -0.33
N VAL A 192 -1.31 9.21 0.74
CA VAL A 192 -0.71 7.86 0.66
C VAL A 192 -1.52 6.92 -0.22
N ALA A 193 -2.85 6.87 -0.07
CA ALA A 193 -3.68 6.02 -0.92
C ALA A 193 -3.60 6.42 -2.40
N LYS A 194 -3.51 7.73 -2.68
CA LYS A 194 -3.37 8.24 -4.06
C LYS A 194 -1.99 7.96 -4.65
N ASP A 195 -0.93 8.20 -3.89
CA ASP A 195 0.40 8.44 -4.44
C ASP A 195 1.42 7.34 -4.10
N HIS A 196 1.08 6.27 -3.36
CA HIS A 196 2.03 5.19 -3.03
C HIS A 196 2.58 4.43 -4.27
N HIS A 197 1.94 4.59 -5.43
CA HIS A 197 2.44 4.10 -6.72
C HIS A 197 3.17 5.16 -7.57
N GLU A 198 3.27 6.40 -7.09
CA GLU A 198 4.16 7.42 -7.66
C GLU A 198 5.63 7.06 -7.39
N ARG A 199 6.53 7.61 -8.20
CA ARG A 199 7.97 7.34 -8.14
C ARG A 199 8.74 8.65 -8.13
N ASN A 200 9.93 8.67 -7.55
CA ASN A 200 10.69 9.91 -7.35
C ASN A 200 11.09 10.57 -8.68
N ASN A 201 11.25 9.76 -9.73
CA ASN A 201 11.55 10.20 -11.10
C ASN A 201 10.30 10.46 -11.97
N GLY A 202 9.09 10.37 -11.41
CA GLY A 202 7.84 10.61 -12.16
C GLY A 202 7.37 9.45 -13.05
N SER A 203 8.02 8.28 -13.02
CA SER A 203 7.61 7.11 -13.81
C SER A 203 6.38 6.38 -13.25
N GLY A 204 5.84 6.86 -12.12
CA GLY A 204 4.74 6.23 -11.38
C GLY A 204 3.35 6.58 -11.91
N TYR A 205 2.34 6.32 -11.07
CA TYR A 205 0.94 6.62 -11.35
C TYR A 205 0.20 6.93 -10.03
N PRO A 206 -0.96 7.62 -10.06
CA PRO A 206 -1.79 7.92 -11.23
C PRO A 206 -1.51 9.25 -11.94
N SER A 207 -0.79 10.16 -11.30
CA SER A 207 -0.47 11.50 -11.80
C SER A 207 0.83 11.54 -12.61
N GLY A 208 1.74 10.59 -12.39
CA GLY A 208 3.07 10.59 -13.02
C GLY A 208 3.92 11.76 -12.52
N MET A 209 3.78 12.07 -11.24
CA MET A 209 4.47 13.19 -10.60
C MET A 209 5.74 12.70 -9.90
N ASN A 210 6.73 13.57 -9.78
CA ASN A 210 7.89 13.31 -8.94
C ASN A 210 7.44 13.24 -7.48
N LEU A 211 7.55 12.05 -6.90
CA LEU A 211 7.25 11.83 -5.49
C LEU A 211 8.31 12.50 -4.60
N ASN A 212 7.87 13.24 -3.59
CA ASN A 212 8.73 13.91 -2.61
C ASN A 212 8.16 13.91 -1.17
N ASP A 213 7.09 13.15 -0.92
CA ASP A 213 6.49 12.99 0.42
C ASP A 213 7.07 11.74 1.09
N ARG A 214 7.83 11.94 2.16
CA ARG A 214 8.54 10.86 2.87
C ARG A 214 7.61 9.77 3.39
N ALA A 215 6.41 10.12 3.87
CA ALA A 215 5.48 9.11 4.39
C ALA A 215 4.97 8.21 3.27
N VAL A 216 4.72 8.79 2.09
CA VAL A 216 4.34 8.05 0.88
C VAL A 216 5.50 7.17 0.41
N GLU A 217 6.74 7.67 0.43
CA GLU A 217 7.93 6.87 0.08
C GLU A 217 8.12 5.66 1.00
N ILE A 218 7.96 5.84 2.32
CA ILE A 218 8.06 4.74 3.30
C ILE A 218 7.03 3.65 2.97
N VAL A 219 5.78 4.03 2.74
CA VAL A 219 4.72 3.08 2.39
C VAL A 219 4.99 2.42 1.03
N ALA A 220 5.40 3.19 0.01
CA ALA A 220 5.70 2.68 -1.32
C ALA A 220 6.81 1.61 -1.30
N VAL A 221 7.90 1.86 -0.57
CA VAL A 221 9.01 0.89 -0.43
C VAL A 221 8.55 -0.36 0.32
N CYS A 222 7.75 -0.21 1.38
CA CYS A 222 7.20 -1.35 2.13
C CYS A 222 6.20 -2.17 1.30
N ASP A 223 5.33 -1.51 0.52
CA ASP A 223 4.41 -2.13 -0.44
C ASP A 223 5.18 -2.96 -1.48
N ILE A 224 6.18 -2.37 -2.13
CA ILE A 224 7.02 -3.08 -3.11
C ILE A 224 7.71 -4.29 -2.48
N TYR A 225 8.32 -4.13 -1.30
CA TYR A 225 8.99 -5.22 -0.60
C TYR A 225 8.05 -6.38 -0.27
N ASP A 226 6.91 -6.07 0.34
CA ASP A 226 5.95 -7.12 0.69
C ASP A 226 5.39 -7.79 -0.57
N ALA A 227 5.06 -7.01 -1.60
CA ALA A 227 4.61 -7.52 -2.88
C ALA A 227 5.64 -8.49 -3.49
N LEU A 228 6.93 -8.17 -3.49
CA LEU A 228 8.00 -9.04 -4.02
C LEU A 228 8.18 -10.31 -3.19
N SER A 229 8.16 -10.17 -1.87
CA SER A 229 8.57 -11.20 -0.92
C SER A 229 7.43 -12.14 -0.49
N ALA A 230 6.17 -11.78 -0.77
CA ALA A 230 4.99 -12.64 -0.61
C ALA A 230 4.60 -13.36 -1.91
N SER A 231 3.98 -14.53 -1.78
CA SER A 231 3.28 -15.17 -2.90
C SER A 231 2.03 -14.38 -3.26
N ARG A 232 1.70 -14.34 -4.55
CA ARG A 232 0.58 -13.56 -5.09
C ARG A 232 -0.21 -14.42 -6.07
N PRO A 233 -1.48 -14.08 -6.34
CA PRO A 233 -2.29 -14.81 -7.32
C PRO A 233 -1.58 -15.07 -8.66
N TYR A 234 -0.96 -14.04 -9.24
CA TYR A 234 -0.23 -14.11 -10.53
C TYR A 234 1.28 -14.37 -10.38
N ARG A 235 1.77 -14.60 -9.16
CA ARG A 235 3.16 -14.98 -8.87
C ARG A 235 3.14 -15.94 -7.67
N PRO A 236 2.90 -17.24 -7.89
CA PRO A 236 2.71 -18.20 -6.81
C PRO A 236 3.97 -18.44 -5.97
N ILE A 237 5.15 -18.29 -6.58
CA ILE A 237 6.45 -18.38 -5.90
C ILE A 237 6.97 -16.95 -5.71
N SER A 238 7.19 -16.54 -4.46
CA SER A 238 7.75 -15.24 -4.14
C SER A 238 9.22 -15.13 -4.56
N PHE A 239 9.73 -13.91 -4.61
CA PHE A 239 11.18 -13.70 -4.64
C PHE A 239 11.75 -14.18 -3.31
N ASP A 240 12.92 -14.82 -3.33
CA ASP A 240 13.69 -14.95 -2.10
C ASP A 240 14.08 -13.56 -1.58
N ASN A 241 14.31 -13.46 -0.27
CA ASN A 241 14.52 -12.17 0.37
C ASN A 241 15.66 -11.35 -0.26
N ARG A 242 16.75 -12.03 -0.64
CA ARG A 242 17.89 -11.36 -1.27
C ARG A 242 17.48 -10.80 -2.64
N SER A 243 16.85 -11.59 -3.49
CA SER A 243 16.38 -11.12 -4.80
C SER A 243 15.38 -9.96 -4.68
N ALA A 244 14.50 -9.97 -3.67
CA ALA A 244 13.58 -8.87 -3.40
C ALA A 244 14.32 -7.56 -3.04
N LEU A 245 15.34 -7.64 -2.17
CA LEU A 245 16.17 -6.49 -1.81
C LEU A 245 17.02 -5.98 -2.98
N GLU A 246 17.53 -6.88 -3.82
CA GLU A 246 18.25 -6.50 -5.03
C GLU A 246 17.33 -5.71 -5.98
N GLU A 247 16.10 -6.16 -6.25
CA GLU A 247 15.16 -5.41 -7.10
C GLU A 247 14.85 -4.01 -6.53
N ILE A 248 14.65 -3.87 -5.22
CA ILE A 248 14.40 -2.55 -4.59
C ILE A 248 15.64 -1.66 -4.63
N THR A 249 16.84 -2.24 -4.47
CA THR A 249 18.10 -1.51 -4.59
C THR A 249 18.29 -1.00 -6.02
N LEU A 250 17.98 -1.81 -7.04
CA LEU A 250 17.98 -1.38 -8.43
C LEU A 250 16.97 -0.25 -8.69
N MET A 251 15.79 -0.27 -8.03
CA MET A 251 14.83 0.82 -8.10
C MET A 251 15.40 2.11 -7.50
N ALA A 252 16.13 2.04 -6.38
CA ALA A 252 16.81 3.20 -5.80
C ALA A 252 17.95 3.73 -6.71
N GLU A 253 18.74 2.85 -7.33
CA GLU A 253 19.77 3.22 -8.31
C GLU A 253 19.19 3.99 -9.51
N ARG A 254 17.99 3.62 -9.96
CA ARG A 254 17.29 4.30 -11.07
C ARG A 254 16.59 5.60 -10.65
N GLY A 255 16.59 5.92 -9.35
CA GLY A 255 15.85 7.05 -8.80
C GLY A 255 14.34 6.83 -8.79
N ASP A 256 13.86 5.59 -8.80
CA ASP A 256 12.43 5.28 -8.70
C ASP A 256 11.93 5.49 -7.24
N VAL A 257 12.78 5.19 -6.25
CA VAL A 257 12.49 5.26 -4.80
C VAL A 257 13.69 5.83 -4.02
N SER A 258 13.44 6.30 -2.79
CA SER A 258 14.46 6.91 -1.92
C SER A 258 15.50 5.92 -1.39
N TRP A 259 16.79 6.25 -1.55
CA TRP A 259 17.89 5.50 -0.96
C TRP A 259 17.81 5.43 0.57
N GLU A 260 17.38 6.50 1.24
CA GLU A 260 17.30 6.52 2.71
C GLU A 260 16.34 5.45 3.22
N VAL A 261 15.15 5.35 2.60
CA VAL A 261 14.13 4.36 2.96
C VAL A 261 14.59 2.94 2.62
N VAL A 262 15.23 2.76 1.45
CA VAL A 262 15.79 1.46 1.05
C VAL A 262 16.92 1.02 1.98
N GLN A 263 17.81 1.92 2.39
CA GLN A 263 18.87 1.63 3.36
C GLN A 263 18.29 1.24 4.72
N ALA A 264 17.22 1.90 5.17
CA ALA A 264 16.53 1.52 6.40
C ALA A 264 15.95 0.11 6.30
N LEU A 265 15.30 -0.25 5.19
CA LEU A 265 14.80 -1.60 4.96
C LEU A 265 15.92 -2.65 4.89
N VAL A 266 17.00 -2.37 4.15
CA VAL A 266 18.16 -3.28 4.03
C VAL A 266 18.83 -3.45 5.39
N ALA A 267 18.96 -2.38 6.19
CA ALA A 267 19.53 -2.44 7.53
C ALA A 267 18.75 -3.43 8.41
N GLN A 268 17.42 -3.38 8.38
CA GLN A 268 16.59 -4.32 9.14
C GLN A 268 16.70 -5.78 8.69
N ASN A 269 17.16 -6.03 7.47
CA ASN A 269 17.45 -7.36 6.95
C ASN A 269 18.87 -7.86 7.28
N ARG A 270 19.76 -7.00 7.82
CA ARG A 270 21.10 -7.41 8.26
C ARG A 270 21.02 -8.04 9.66
N LYS A 271 21.83 -9.07 9.91
CA LYS A 271 21.96 -9.72 11.23
C LYS A 271 22.22 -8.72 12.37
N GLY A 272 23.05 -7.71 12.12
CA GLY A 272 23.42 -6.70 13.11
C GLY A 272 22.44 -5.52 13.22
N LYS A 273 21.45 -5.42 12.32
CA LYS A 273 20.51 -4.29 12.22
C LYS A 273 21.19 -2.92 12.48
N PRO A 274 22.25 -2.58 11.71
CA PRO A 274 23.01 -1.35 11.92
C PRO A 274 22.12 -0.12 11.73
N HIS A 275 22.59 1.05 12.13
CA HIS A 275 21.90 2.29 11.77
C HIS A 275 21.85 2.41 10.23
N PHE A 276 20.74 2.91 9.68
CA PHE A 276 20.53 2.91 8.22
C PHE A 276 21.60 3.70 7.47
N SER A 277 22.09 4.81 8.05
CA SER A 277 23.17 5.62 7.47
C SER A 277 24.53 4.90 7.41
N GLU A 278 24.70 3.84 8.20
CA GLU A 278 25.90 3.00 8.22
C GLU A 278 25.72 1.73 7.36
N CYS A 279 24.52 1.52 6.81
CA CYS A 279 24.19 0.34 6.03
C CYS A 279 24.75 0.44 4.62
N SER A 280 25.85 -0.29 4.38
CA SER A 280 26.35 -0.51 3.03
C SER A 280 25.45 -1.49 2.28
N VAL A 281 24.91 -1.04 1.14
CA VAL A 281 24.06 -1.83 0.25
C VAL A 281 24.93 -2.36 -0.90
N SER A 282 24.85 -3.66 -1.16
CA SER A 282 25.54 -4.26 -2.30
C SER A 282 24.72 -4.05 -3.56
N LEU A 283 25.36 -3.60 -4.64
CA LEU A 283 24.75 -3.45 -5.95
C LEU A 283 24.95 -4.69 -6.84
N GLU A 284 25.53 -5.77 -6.29
CA GLU A 284 25.71 -7.00 -7.05
C GLU A 284 24.36 -7.68 -7.29
N LYS A 285 24.05 -7.93 -8.57
CA LYS A 285 22.86 -8.69 -8.95
C LYS A 285 23.18 -10.19 -9.05
N ARG A 286 22.58 -10.99 -8.19
CA ARG A 286 22.66 -12.47 -8.20
C ARG A 286 21.30 -13.14 -8.19
N GLY A 287 20.25 -12.38 -7.87
CA GLY A 287 18.88 -12.83 -7.82
C GLY A 287 18.28 -13.12 -9.20
N VAL A 288 17.28 -13.99 -9.21
CA VAL A 288 16.53 -14.35 -10.42
C VAL A 288 15.03 -14.18 -10.16
N SER A 289 14.28 -13.80 -11.19
CA SER A 289 12.82 -13.82 -11.08
C SER A 289 12.35 -15.26 -10.79
N PRO A 290 11.41 -15.46 -9.86
CA PRO A 290 10.88 -16.78 -9.59
C PRO A 290 10.11 -17.31 -10.82
N PRO A 291 10.08 -18.64 -11.01
CA PRO A 291 9.33 -19.25 -12.10
C PRO A 291 7.83 -19.00 -11.95
N GLY A 292 7.13 -18.84 -13.07
CA GLY A 292 5.69 -18.55 -13.09
C GLY A 292 5.32 -17.13 -12.65
N ASN A 293 6.27 -16.20 -12.59
CA ASN A 293 5.99 -14.78 -12.37
C ASN A 293 5.32 -14.16 -13.61
N LEU A 294 4.01 -13.88 -13.51
CA LEU A 294 3.23 -13.24 -14.58
C LEU A 294 3.10 -11.72 -14.38
N TYR A 295 3.80 -11.15 -13.39
CA TYR A 295 3.82 -9.71 -13.20
C TYR A 295 4.40 -9.02 -14.43
N GLY A 296 3.72 -7.99 -14.93
CA GLY A 296 4.14 -7.28 -16.14
C GLY A 296 3.68 -7.93 -17.45
N VAL A 297 3.35 -9.23 -17.47
CA VAL A 297 2.77 -9.91 -18.63
C VAL A 297 1.35 -9.40 -18.88
N ILE A 298 1.03 -9.10 -20.14
CA ILE A 298 -0.31 -8.66 -20.55
C ILE A 298 -0.91 -9.77 -21.40
N ALA A 299 -2.10 -10.23 -21.05
CA ALA A 299 -2.89 -11.07 -21.94
C ALA A 299 -3.36 -10.22 -23.13
N ASP A 300 -3.08 -10.65 -24.35
CA ASP A 300 -3.69 -10.05 -25.53
C ASP A 300 -5.21 -10.18 -25.43
N ASN A 301 -5.93 -9.13 -25.83
CA ASN A 301 -7.39 -9.13 -25.87
C ASN A 301 -7.87 -10.09 -26.99
N ALA A 302 -7.79 -11.40 -26.77
CA ALA A 302 -8.53 -12.36 -27.56
C ALA A 302 -10.01 -12.23 -27.17
N SER A 303 -10.74 -11.47 -27.99
CA SER A 303 -12.18 -11.60 -28.28
C SER A 303 -13.02 -12.20 -27.14
N ILE A 304 -13.44 -11.39 -26.17
CA ILE A 304 -14.60 -11.74 -25.35
C ILE A 304 -15.84 -11.44 -26.22
N PRO A 305 -16.64 -12.43 -26.62
CA PRO A 305 -17.91 -12.16 -27.27
C PRO A 305 -18.81 -11.42 -26.29
N PRO A 306 -19.63 -10.46 -26.76
CA PRO A 306 -20.55 -9.75 -25.88
C PRO A 306 -21.52 -10.75 -25.22
N VAL A 307 -21.67 -10.64 -23.90
CA VAL A 307 -22.82 -11.20 -23.16
C VAL A 307 -23.74 -10.04 -22.81
#